data_AF-A0A346PLJ2-F1
#
_entry.id   AF-A0A346PLJ2-F1
#
_cell.length_a   1.000
_cell.length_b   1.000
_cell.length_c   1.000
_cell.angle_alpha   90.00
_cell.angle_beta   90.00
_cell.angle_gamma   90.00
#
_symmetry.space_group_name_H-M   'P 1'
#
loop_
_entity.id
_entity.type
_entity.pdbx_description
1 polymer ?
#
loop_
_entity_poly.entity_id
_entity_poly.type
_entity_poly.pdbx_seq_one_letter_code
_entity_poly.pdbx_strand_id
1 'polypeptide(L)'
;MQSIEEKRVYGDRTGAVDAYVACSIGVVRVHVADDAIGEFSLRARCDARDLAATDDALAVATDEDVRILALEEGDDGPAFVETGFGPAVAVGADGSDLLAADETGRVARRRADEDGWERLTDEPFAAVNAIDGSLVGTESGVYRVHGGDLDHAGLTDVRDVAAASVPLAATADGLYKLGNGWMAIRDGPFDVVASSPGDEYGRLERAHAVADEAVTAYDGEAWRTLESPDGRIVDVAYGEPTYAVTADGTFLVASDDPDSPAWRRRSLGVDDARALALAPTA
;
A
#
# COMPACT_ATOMS: atom_id res chain seq x y z
N MET A 1 2.05 54.18 -13.08
CA MET A 1 2.43 53.27 -11.98
C MET A 1 1.16 52.93 -11.23
N GLN A 2 0.52 51.82 -11.61
CA GLN A 2 -0.61 51.13 -10.96
C GLN A 2 -0.55 49.70 -11.52
N SER A 3 0.17 48.85 -10.78
CA SER A 3 -0.36 47.70 -10.01
C SER A 3 -0.64 46.49 -10.91
N ILE A 4 0.33 45.58 -10.94
CA ILE A 4 0.18 44.21 -11.43
C ILE A 4 -0.95 43.56 -10.63
N GLU A 5 -2.02 43.16 -11.32
CA GLU A 5 -3.01 42.24 -10.78
C GLU A 5 -2.35 40.87 -10.64
N GLU A 6 -2.00 40.55 -9.39
CA GLU A 6 -1.58 39.23 -8.96
C GLU A 6 -2.77 38.28 -9.16
N LYS A 7 -2.77 37.56 -10.29
CA LYS A 7 -3.70 36.46 -10.54
C LYS A 7 -3.37 35.32 -9.58
N ARG A 8 -4.09 35.25 -8.47
CA ARG A 8 -4.15 34.07 -7.62
C ARG A 8 -4.84 32.96 -8.43
N VAL A 9 -4.06 32.05 -8.99
CA VAL A 9 -4.56 30.78 -9.51
C VAL A 9 -4.68 29.85 -8.31
N TYR A 10 -5.80 29.90 -7.61
CA TYR A 10 -6.28 28.70 -6.91
C TYR A 10 -7.03 27.92 -7.99
N GLY A 11 -6.35 26.97 -8.63
CA GLY A 11 -7.04 25.95 -9.40
C GLY A 11 -7.91 25.15 -8.43
N ASP A 12 -9.14 24.84 -8.85
CA ASP A 12 -9.97 23.84 -8.17
C ASP A 12 -9.14 22.58 -7.96
N ARG A 13 -9.14 22.05 -6.73
CA ARG A 13 -8.40 20.84 -6.31
C ARG A 13 -9.12 19.54 -6.70
N THR A 14 -10.08 19.62 -7.62
CA THR A 14 -10.85 18.48 -8.09
C THR A 14 -9.92 17.49 -8.79
N GLY A 15 -9.84 16.25 -8.29
CA GLY A 15 -8.97 15.19 -8.83
C GLY A 15 -7.56 15.14 -8.24
N ALA A 16 -7.25 15.91 -7.20
CA ALA A 16 -5.99 15.77 -6.49
C ALA A 16 -6.04 14.61 -5.49
N VAL A 17 -4.99 13.79 -5.48
CA VAL A 17 -4.82 12.66 -4.55
C VAL A 17 -3.55 12.88 -3.73
N ASP A 18 -3.63 12.57 -2.44
CA ASP A 18 -2.48 12.48 -1.56
C ASP A 18 -1.98 11.05 -1.47
N ALA A 19 -0.74 10.83 -1.86
CA ALA A 19 -0.04 9.59 -1.62
C ALA A 19 0.93 9.73 -0.45
N TYR A 20 1.12 8.66 0.32
CA TYR A 20 2.04 8.60 1.43
C TYR A 20 3.05 7.47 1.18
N VAL A 21 4.33 7.78 1.37
CA VAL A 21 5.43 6.82 1.22
C VAL A 21 6.10 6.64 2.57
N ALA A 22 6.21 5.39 3.04
CA ALA A 22 7.03 5.03 4.18
C ALA A 22 8.48 4.82 3.74
N CYS A 23 9.40 5.37 4.51
CA CYS A 23 10.83 5.17 4.34
C CYS A 23 11.56 5.22 5.68
N SER A 24 12.84 4.82 5.67
CA SER A 24 13.71 4.81 6.86
C SER A 24 13.81 6.14 7.64
N ILE A 25 13.54 7.28 6.99
CA ILE A 25 13.60 8.60 7.63
C ILE A 25 12.21 9.16 8.01
N GLY A 26 11.13 8.52 7.56
CA GLY A 26 9.77 8.89 7.95
C GLY A 26 8.70 8.66 6.88
N VAL A 27 7.64 9.47 6.96
CA VAL A 27 6.49 9.40 6.04
C VAL A 27 6.50 10.63 5.14
N VAL A 28 6.62 10.43 3.83
CA VAL A 28 6.56 11.49 2.81
C VAL A 28 5.17 11.55 2.22
N ARG A 29 4.52 12.72 2.26
CA ARG A 29 3.28 12.99 1.50
C ARG A 29 3.66 13.50 0.12
N VAL A 30 3.03 12.97 -0.92
CA VAL A 30 3.16 13.38 -2.31
C VAL A 30 1.78 13.81 -2.80
N HIS A 31 1.67 15.07 -3.20
CA HIS A 31 0.48 15.59 -3.82
C HIS A 31 0.52 15.29 -5.32
N VAL A 32 -0.50 14.60 -5.83
CA VAL A 32 -0.66 14.35 -7.27
C VAL A 32 -1.94 15.03 -7.73
N ALA A 33 -1.88 15.71 -8.87
CA ALA A 33 -3.06 16.25 -9.54
C ALA A 33 -3.07 15.70 -10.97
N ASP A 34 -4.18 15.08 -11.37
CA ASP A 34 -4.31 14.35 -12.62
C ASP A 34 -3.16 13.32 -12.77
N ASP A 35 -2.26 13.54 -13.73
CA ASP A 35 -1.11 12.72 -14.04
C ASP A 35 0.23 13.44 -13.71
N ALA A 36 0.18 14.53 -12.96
CA ALA A 36 1.32 15.37 -12.60
C ALA A 36 1.69 15.22 -11.11
N ILE A 37 2.93 14.79 -10.87
CA ILE A 37 3.50 14.68 -9.52
C ILE A 37 3.87 16.09 -9.03
N GLY A 38 3.10 16.61 -8.08
CA GLY A 38 3.16 17.95 -7.51
C GLY A 38 4.17 18.10 -6.37
N GLU A 39 3.78 18.78 -5.30
CA GLU A 39 4.64 18.96 -4.12
C GLU A 39 4.76 17.67 -3.31
N PHE A 40 5.91 17.48 -2.66
CA PHE A 40 6.05 16.45 -1.64
C PHE A 40 6.73 17.02 -0.39
N SER A 41 6.36 16.49 0.77
CA SER A 41 6.87 16.97 2.06
C SER A 41 6.99 15.82 3.06
N LEU A 42 7.95 15.92 3.98
CA LEU A 42 8.11 14.98 5.09
C LEU A 42 7.08 15.32 6.18
N ARG A 43 6.11 14.43 6.40
CA ARG A 43 5.02 14.62 7.39
C ARG A 43 5.43 14.23 8.81
N ALA A 44 6.20 13.17 8.95
CA ALA A 44 6.72 12.71 10.24
C ALA A 44 8.12 12.15 10.06
N ARG A 45 8.94 12.27 11.12
CA ARG A 45 10.25 11.61 11.22
C ARG A 45 10.12 10.38 12.12
N CYS A 46 10.38 9.21 11.56
CA CYS A 46 10.39 7.91 12.24
C CYS A 46 11.02 6.86 11.31
N ASP A 47 11.33 5.66 11.82
CA ASP A 47 11.62 4.51 10.97
C ASP A 47 10.28 3.92 10.50
N ALA A 48 9.72 4.45 9.41
CA ALA A 48 8.45 3.96 8.87
C ALA A 48 8.70 2.66 8.09
N ARG A 49 7.97 1.61 8.45
CA ARG A 49 8.16 0.25 7.90
C ARG A 49 7.08 -0.13 6.92
N ASP A 50 5.85 0.29 7.18
CA ASP A 50 4.68 -0.04 6.38
C ASP A 50 3.56 0.99 6.56
N LEU A 51 2.60 1.03 5.64
CA LEU A 51 1.47 1.97 5.61
C LEU A 51 0.16 1.27 5.25
N ALA A 52 -0.92 1.69 5.88
CA ALA A 52 -2.28 1.34 5.45
C ALA A 52 -3.19 2.56 5.57
N ALA A 53 -4.02 2.79 4.56
CA ALA A 53 -5.02 3.84 4.57
C ALA A 53 -6.42 3.25 4.69
N THR A 54 -7.24 3.91 5.50
CA THR A 54 -8.70 3.77 5.58
C THR A 54 -9.34 5.04 5.04
N ASP A 55 -10.68 5.09 5.03
CA ASP A 55 -11.41 6.28 4.60
C ASP A 55 -11.13 7.53 5.47
N ASP A 56 -10.71 7.34 6.73
CA ASP A 56 -10.57 8.45 7.69
C ASP A 56 -9.16 8.59 8.28
N ALA A 57 -8.27 7.62 8.01
CA ALA A 57 -7.00 7.53 8.72
C ALA A 57 -5.90 6.81 7.93
N LEU A 58 -4.66 7.24 8.15
CA LEU A 58 -3.44 6.57 7.73
C LEU A 58 -2.76 5.93 8.96
N ALA A 59 -2.58 4.62 8.94
CA ALA A 59 -1.77 3.87 9.89
C ALA A 59 -0.34 3.72 9.39
N VAL A 60 0.62 3.79 10.32
CA VAL A 60 2.05 3.66 10.05
C VAL A 60 2.65 2.65 11.01
N ALA A 61 3.22 1.57 10.50
CA ALA A 61 4.06 0.68 11.28
C ALA A 61 5.43 1.33 11.50
N THR A 62 5.91 1.35 12.75
CA THR A 62 7.24 1.85 13.09
C THR A 62 7.97 0.90 14.02
N ASP A 63 9.25 1.19 14.29
CA ASP A 63 10.06 0.49 15.28
C ASP A 63 9.67 0.74 16.74
N GLU A 64 8.79 1.70 17.00
CA GLU A 64 8.35 2.07 18.34
C GLU A 64 6.87 1.73 18.59
N ASP A 65 5.99 2.14 17.68
CA ASP A 65 4.54 1.92 17.78
C ASP A 65 3.85 1.85 16.40
N VAL A 66 2.60 1.42 16.36
CA VAL A 66 1.69 1.79 15.27
C VAL A 66 1.15 3.19 15.54
N ARG A 67 1.35 4.11 14.59
CA ARG A 67 0.89 5.50 14.67
C ARG A 67 -0.23 5.77 13.69
N ILE A 68 -1.23 6.54 14.09
CA ILE A 68 -2.37 6.92 13.26
C ILE A 68 -2.37 8.43 13.00
N LEU A 69 -2.54 8.81 11.74
CA LEU A 69 -2.84 10.16 11.30
C LEU A 69 -4.28 10.20 10.80
N ALA A 70 -5.13 11.01 11.41
CA ALA A 70 -6.46 11.26 10.84
C ALA A 70 -6.36 12.08 9.54
N LEU A 71 -7.10 11.67 8.53
CA LEU A 71 -7.11 12.29 7.20
C LEU A 71 -8.25 13.31 7.16
N GLU A 72 -8.07 14.44 7.83
CA GLU A 72 -8.99 15.59 7.75
C GLU A 72 -8.60 16.54 6.60
N GLU A 73 -9.58 17.26 6.03
CA GLU A 73 -9.33 18.27 4.99
C GLU A 73 -8.55 19.48 5.55
N GLY A 74 -7.26 19.60 5.21
CA GLY A 74 -6.46 20.79 5.55
C GLY A 74 -4.94 20.61 5.44
N ASP A 75 -4.18 21.72 5.37
CA ASP A 75 -2.71 21.71 5.28
C ASP A 75 -2.05 21.40 6.65
N ASP A 76 -2.62 21.94 7.72
CA ASP A 76 -2.22 21.72 9.12
C ASP A 76 -2.93 20.48 9.70
N GLY A 77 -2.95 19.39 8.92
CA GLY A 77 -3.55 18.12 9.32
C GLY A 77 -3.05 17.63 10.69
N PRO A 78 -3.82 16.78 11.38
CA PRO A 78 -3.55 16.39 12.76
C PRO A 78 -2.17 15.72 12.93
N ALA A 79 -1.68 15.69 14.16
CA ALA A 79 -0.43 14.99 14.47
C ALA A 79 -0.65 13.47 14.46
N PHE A 80 0.41 12.71 14.19
CA PHE A 80 0.41 11.27 14.41
C PHE A 80 0.21 10.96 15.89
N VAL A 81 -0.69 10.03 16.18
CA VAL A 81 -1.00 9.56 17.54
C VAL A 81 -0.60 8.10 17.68
N GLU A 82 0.12 7.80 18.76
CA GLU A 82 0.47 6.44 19.16
C GLU A 82 -0.76 5.65 19.62
N THR A 83 -0.84 4.39 19.23
CA THR A 83 -1.98 3.50 19.52
C THR A 83 -1.71 2.54 20.67
N GLY A 84 -0.45 2.39 21.09
CA GLY A 84 -0.04 1.44 22.11
C GLY A 84 0.02 -0.01 21.63
N PHE A 85 0.17 -0.24 20.32
CA PHE A 85 0.43 -1.58 19.77
C PHE A 85 1.83 -2.08 20.18
N GLY A 86 2.79 -1.15 20.23
CA GLY A 86 4.22 -1.41 20.27
C GLY A 86 4.84 -1.49 18.86
N PRO A 87 6.12 -1.90 18.75
CA PRO A 87 6.81 -2.00 17.47
C PRO A 87 6.05 -2.89 16.48
N ALA A 88 5.92 -2.43 15.24
CA ALA A 88 5.22 -3.15 14.18
C ALA A 88 6.11 -3.32 12.95
N VAL A 89 5.79 -4.33 12.16
CA VAL A 89 6.45 -4.62 10.87
C VAL A 89 5.49 -4.52 9.70
N ALA A 90 4.19 -4.74 9.92
CA ALA A 90 3.17 -4.63 8.89
C ALA A 90 1.87 -4.05 9.47
N VAL A 91 1.15 -3.30 8.65
CA VAL A 91 -0.20 -2.77 8.93
C VAL A 91 -1.09 -2.95 7.69
N GLY A 92 -2.38 -3.19 7.90
CA GLY A 92 -3.35 -3.31 6.81
C GLY A 92 -4.72 -2.76 7.21
N ALA A 93 -5.50 -2.33 6.23
CA ALA A 93 -6.87 -1.88 6.42
C ALA A 93 -7.85 -3.00 6.02
N ASP A 94 -8.78 -3.35 6.91
CA ASP A 94 -9.90 -4.26 6.65
C ASP A 94 -11.22 -3.49 6.81
N GLY A 95 -11.61 -2.79 5.74
CA GLY A 95 -12.66 -1.77 5.81
C GLY A 95 -12.20 -0.58 6.64
N SER A 96 -12.95 -0.25 7.70
CA SER A 96 -12.57 0.81 8.66
C SER A 96 -11.61 0.33 9.75
N ASP A 97 -11.46 -0.99 9.91
CA ASP A 97 -10.61 -1.56 10.95
C ASP A 97 -9.16 -1.61 10.49
N LEU A 98 -8.26 -1.57 11.47
CA LEU A 98 -6.83 -1.74 11.24
C LEU A 98 -6.36 -3.08 11.78
N LEU A 99 -5.44 -3.69 11.04
CA LEU A 99 -4.66 -4.83 11.45
C LEU A 99 -3.20 -4.40 11.59
N ALA A 100 -2.51 -4.96 12.57
CA ALA A 100 -1.08 -4.76 12.74
C ALA A 100 -0.40 -6.06 13.17
N ALA A 101 0.84 -6.23 12.71
CA ALA A 101 1.71 -7.31 13.12
C ALA A 101 3.05 -6.81 13.64
N ASP A 102 3.58 -7.50 14.66
CA ASP A 102 4.95 -7.29 15.13
C ASP A 102 5.93 -8.33 14.56
N GLU A 103 7.22 -8.13 14.84
CA GLU A 103 8.31 -9.00 14.36
C GLU A 103 8.24 -10.44 14.92
N THR A 104 7.47 -10.66 15.99
CA THR A 104 7.32 -11.99 16.58
C THR A 104 6.27 -12.82 15.86
N GLY A 105 5.40 -12.18 15.08
CA GLY A 105 4.24 -12.82 14.44
C GLY A 105 2.95 -12.68 15.23
N ARG A 106 2.89 -11.79 16.23
CA ARG A 106 1.61 -11.41 16.85
C ARG A 106 0.85 -10.55 15.85
N VAL A 107 -0.42 -10.89 15.63
CA VAL A 107 -1.36 -10.07 14.86
C VAL A 107 -2.49 -9.60 15.78
N ALA A 108 -2.87 -8.33 15.67
CA ALA A 108 -4.02 -7.77 16.38
C ALA A 108 -4.86 -6.87 15.48
N ARG A 109 -6.12 -6.70 15.87
CA ARG A 109 -7.10 -5.84 15.22
C ARG A 109 -7.43 -4.65 16.11
N ARG A 110 -7.54 -3.47 15.53
CA ARG A 110 -8.09 -2.27 16.17
C ARG A 110 -9.33 -1.85 15.40
N ARG A 111 -10.48 -1.84 16.08
CA ARG A 111 -11.73 -1.34 15.49
C ARG A 111 -11.70 0.19 15.43
N ALA A 112 -12.37 0.77 14.45
CA ALA A 112 -12.38 2.22 14.26
C ALA A 112 -12.99 2.97 15.48
N ASP A 113 -14.02 2.39 16.10
CA ASP A 113 -14.81 2.95 17.19
C ASP A 113 -14.34 2.54 18.60
N GLU A 114 -13.28 1.74 18.69
CA GLU A 114 -12.72 1.25 19.95
C GLU A 114 -11.27 1.68 20.13
N ASP A 115 -10.94 2.05 21.38
CA ASP A 115 -9.55 2.25 21.78
C ASP A 115 -8.94 0.92 22.21
N GLY A 116 -7.99 0.41 21.42
CA GLY A 116 -7.15 -0.71 21.79
C GLY A 116 -7.01 -1.76 20.70
N TRP A 117 -6.15 -2.74 20.98
CA TRP A 117 -5.81 -3.83 20.07
C TRP A 117 -6.30 -5.16 20.62
N GLU A 118 -7.21 -5.80 19.90
CA GLU A 118 -7.67 -7.16 20.14
C GLU A 118 -6.75 -8.15 19.43
N ARG A 119 -6.11 -9.03 20.18
CA ARG A 119 -5.17 -10.01 19.63
C ARG A 119 -5.93 -11.11 18.88
N LEU A 120 -5.51 -11.43 17.65
CA LEU A 120 -6.12 -12.45 16.78
C LEU A 120 -5.41 -13.80 16.83
N THR A 121 -4.35 -13.90 17.62
CA THR A 121 -3.48 -15.08 17.74
C THR A 121 -3.19 -15.31 19.21
N ASP A 122 -3.37 -16.51 19.73
CA ASP A 122 -2.99 -16.76 21.13
C ASP A 122 -1.46 -16.70 21.31
N GLU A 123 -0.74 -17.31 20.38
CA GLU A 123 0.73 -17.39 20.35
C GLU A 123 1.25 -16.91 18.99
N PRO A 124 2.45 -16.31 18.92
CA PRO A 124 3.05 -15.95 17.64
C PRO A 124 3.34 -17.20 16.80
N PHE A 125 3.14 -17.12 15.48
CA PHE A 125 3.16 -18.31 14.62
C PHE A 125 4.18 -18.27 13.48
N ALA A 126 4.40 -17.10 12.86
CA ALA A 126 5.34 -16.91 11.75
C ALA A 126 5.63 -15.41 11.55
N ALA A 127 6.77 -15.09 10.93
CA ALA A 127 7.05 -13.72 10.52
C ALA A 127 6.00 -13.23 9.50
N VAL A 128 5.39 -12.08 9.78
CA VAL A 128 4.41 -11.43 8.89
C VAL A 128 5.15 -10.52 7.92
N ASN A 129 4.88 -10.69 6.63
CA ASN A 129 5.50 -9.93 5.55
C ASN A 129 4.56 -8.85 4.99
N ALA A 130 3.25 -9.11 4.94
CA ALA A 130 2.27 -8.18 4.39
C ALA A 130 0.88 -8.40 4.98
N ILE A 131 0.08 -7.33 5.02
CA ILE A 131 -1.34 -7.38 5.39
C ILE A 131 -2.12 -6.52 4.40
N ASP A 132 -3.12 -7.10 3.73
CA ASP A 132 -4.09 -6.35 2.93
C ASP A 132 -5.48 -6.93 3.15
N GLY A 133 -6.46 -6.07 3.47
CA GLY A 133 -7.79 -6.49 3.85
C GLY A 133 -7.77 -7.52 4.97
N SER A 134 -8.45 -8.65 4.74
CA SER A 134 -8.47 -9.78 5.67
C SER A 134 -7.33 -10.78 5.47
N LEU A 135 -6.37 -10.52 4.57
CA LEU A 135 -5.26 -11.42 4.28
C LEU A 135 -4.01 -11.03 5.06
N VAL A 136 -3.32 -12.04 5.58
CA VAL A 136 -2.01 -11.90 6.21
C VAL A 136 -1.03 -12.83 5.48
N GLY A 137 -0.04 -12.25 4.80
CA GLY A 137 1.04 -12.98 4.14
C GLY A 137 2.19 -13.23 5.10
N THR A 138 2.62 -14.49 5.22
CA THR A 138 3.73 -14.89 6.11
C THR A 138 4.68 -15.86 5.43
N GLU A 139 5.85 -16.08 6.02
CA GLU A 139 6.76 -17.16 5.61
C GLU A 139 6.08 -18.55 5.64
N SER A 140 5.07 -18.75 6.50
CA SER A 140 4.34 -20.02 6.62
C SER A 140 3.09 -20.12 5.74
N GLY A 141 2.84 -19.12 4.89
CA GLY A 141 1.69 -19.09 3.99
C GLY A 141 0.76 -17.91 4.21
N VAL A 142 -0.38 -17.95 3.55
CA VAL A 142 -1.45 -16.94 3.69
C VAL A 142 -2.36 -17.36 4.83
N TYR A 143 -2.75 -16.39 5.66
CA TYR A 143 -3.78 -16.54 6.68
C TYR A 143 -4.94 -15.58 6.38
N ARG A 144 -6.13 -15.92 6.89
CA ARG A 144 -7.33 -15.09 6.81
C ARG A 144 -7.84 -14.70 8.18
N VAL A 145 -8.10 -13.42 8.36
CA VAL A 145 -8.85 -12.92 9.50
C VAL A 145 -10.31 -13.34 9.35
N HIS A 146 -10.79 -14.17 10.27
CA HIS A 146 -12.18 -14.59 10.31
C HIS A 146 -12.62 -14.82 11.76
N GLY A 147 -13.77 -14.27 12.14
CA GLY A 147 -14.38 -14.55 13.44
C GLY A 147 -13.55 -14.12 14.67
N GLY A 148 -12.56 -13.23 14.52
CA GLY A 148 -11.64 -12.85 15.58
C GLY A 148 -10.35 -13.67 15.65
N ASP A 149 -10.17 -14.61 14.72
CA ASP A 149 -9.01 -15.50 14.65
C ASP A 149 -8.31 -15.43 13.27
N LEU A 150 -7.17 -16.13 13.14
CA LEU A 150 -6.46 -16.34 11.89
C LEU A 150 -6.56 -17.81 11.42
N ASP A 151 -7.15 -18.02 10.25
CA ASP A 151 -7.23 -19.32 9.59
C ASP A 151 -6.13 -19.48 8.54
N HIS A 152 -5.35 -20.56 8.58
CA HIS A 152 -4.38 -20.87 7.51
C HIS A 152 -5.11 -21.15 6.20
N ALA A 153 -4.71 -20.45 5.14
CA ALA A 153 -5.35 -20.46 3.83
C ALA A 153 -4.47 -21.05 2.73
N GLY A 154 -3.32 -21.66 3.06
CA GLY A 154 -2.42 -22.32 2.11
C GLY A 154 -1.21 -21.47 1.70
N LEU A 155 -0.47 -21.96 0.69
CA LEU A 155 0.84 -21.45 0.26
C LEU A 155 1.91 -21.51 1.36
N THR A 156 3.13 -21.12 1.00
CA THR A 156 4.32 -20.96 1.84
C THR A 156 5.16 -19.81 1.28
N ASP A 157 6.06 -19.25 2.07
CA ASP A 157 7.00 -18.20 1.66
C ASP A 157 6.32 -17.03 0.95
N VAL A 158 5.20 -16.56 1.52
CA VAL A 158 4.40 -15.46 0.97
C VAL A 158 5.09 -14.15 1.31
N ARG A 159 5.39 -13.35 0.28
CA ARG A 159 6.09 -12.07 0.40
C ARG A 159 5.12 -10.91 0.45
N ASP A 160 4.02 -11.01 -0.31
CA ASP A 160 3.00 -9.97 -0.38
C ASP A 160 1.63 -10.55 -0.75
N VAL A 161 0.56 -9.85 -0.40
CA VAL A 161 -0.84 -10.25 -0.61
C VAL A 161 -1.68 -9.06 -1.07
N ALA A 162 -2.66 -9.34 -1.93
CA ALA A 162 -3.70 -8.37 -2.27
C ALA A 162 -5.07 -9.01 -2.09
N ALA A 163 -5.94 -8.41 -1.27
CA ALA A 163 -7.25 -8.94 -0.92
C ALA A 163 -8.38 -8.44 -1.83
N ALA A 164 -8.22 -7.26 -2.42
CA ALA A 164 -9.25 -6.64 -3.24
C ALA A 164 -9.63 -7.51 -4.45
N SER A 165 -10.93 -7.51 -4.77
CA SER A 165 -11.48 -8.21 -5.94
C SER A 165 -11.29 -9.74 -5.95
N VAL A 166 -10.15 -10.22 -6.46
CA VAL A 166 -9.74 -11.63 -6.47
C VAL A 166 -8.45 -11.72 -5.67
N PRO A 167 -8.42 -12.41 -4.52
CA PRO A 167 -7.22 -12.50 -3.71
C PRO A 167 -6.00 -13.00 -4.49
N LEU A 168 -4.90 -12.25 -4.38
CA LEU A 168 -3.61 -12.57 -4.98
C LEU A 168 -2.55 -12.78 -3.89
N ALA A 169 -1.52 -13.56 -4.22
CA ALA A 169 -0.36 -13.74 -3.36
C ALA A 169 0.92 -13.83 -4.20
N ALA A 170 1.91 -13.03 -3.82
CA ALA A 170 3.28 -13.11 -4.32
C ALA A 170 4.09 -13.98 -3.35
N THR A 171 4.87 -14.92 -3.88
CA THR A 171 5.66 -15.87 -3.08
C THR A 171 7.06 -16.03 -3.64
N ALA A 172 7.91 -16.75 -2.92
CA ALA A 172 9.20 -17.18 -3.44
C ALA A 172 9.14 -18.08 -4.69
N ASP A 173 8.01 -18.77 -4.91
CA ASP A 173 7.86 -19.76 -5.98
C ASP A 173 7.00 -19.27 -7.16
N GLY A 174 6.13 -18.28 -6.95
CA GLY A 174 5.16 -17.87 -7.95
C GLY A 174 4.23 -16.74 -7.53
N LEU A 175 3.49 -16.24 -8.52
CA LEU A 175 2.31 -15.40 -8.36
C LEU A 175 1.06 -16.27 -8.43
N TYR A 176 0.17 -16.13 -7.45
CA TYR A 176 -1.02 -16.95 -7.32
C TYR A 176 -2.28 -16.10 -7.24
N LYS A 177 -3.40 -16.66 -7.71
CA LYS A 177 -4.74 -16.13 -7.46
C LYS A 177 -5.62 -17.16 -6.77
N LEU A 178 -6.53 -16.71 -5.94
CA LEU A 178 -7.51 -17.57 -5.29
C LEU A 178 -8.74 -17.81 -6.18
N GLY A 179 -9.08 -19.07 -6.40
CA GLY A 179 -10.39 -19.52 -6.89
C GLY A 179 -10.89 -20.69 -6.05
N ASN A 180 -10.96 -21.90 -6.64
CA ASN A 180 -11.24 -23.15 -5.92
C ASN A 180 -10.01 -23.67 -5.11
N GLY A 181 -9.22 -22.74 -4.57
CA GLY A 181 -7.84 -22.93 -4.12
C GLY A 181 -6.88 -21.97 -4.83
N TRP A 182 -5.63 -21.92 -4.38
CA TRP A 182 -4.60 -21.11 -5.02
C TRP A 182 -4.19 -21.70 -6.37
N MET A 183 -4.29 -20.89 -7.41
CA MET A 183 -3.92 -21.23 -8.78
C MET A 183 -2.73 -20.38 -9.20
N ALA A 184 -1.66 -21.04 -9.66
CA ALA A 184 -0.50 -20.35 -10.20
C ALA A 184 -0.90 -19.54 -11.45
N ILE A 185 -0.56 -18.25 -11.44
CA ILE A 185 -0.60 -17.39 -12.62
C ILE A 185 0.72 -17.51 -13.37
N ARG A 186 1.83 -17.47 -12.62
CA ARG A 186 3.18 -17.48 -13.17
C ARG A 186 4.17 -18.03 -12.14
N ASP A 187 5.10 -18.84 -12.61
CA ASP A 187 6.20 -19.36 -11.79
C ASP A 187 7.33 -18.34 -11.64
N GLY A 188 8.10 -18.50 -10.56
CA GLY A 188 9.24 -17.65 -10.20
C GLY A 188 8.93 -16.70 -9.05
N PRO A 189 9.97 -16.15 -8.39
CA PRO A 189 9.77 -15.30 -7.23
C PRO A 189 9.08 -13.99 -7.60
N PHE A 190 8.05 -13.63 -6.84
CA PHE A 190 7.42 -12.32 -6.88
C PHE A 190 7.51 -11.67 -5.50
N ASP A 191 7.79 -10.37 -5.48
CA ASP A 191 8.00 -9.61 -4.26
C ASP A 191 6.82 -8.74 -3.88
N VAL A 192 6.12 -8.19 -4.88
CA VAL A 192 5.00 -7.25 -4.69
C VAL A 192 3.82 -7.74 -5.50
N VAL A 193 2.62 -7.64 -4.94
CA VAL A 193 1.36 -7.81 -5.66
C VAL A 193 0.31 -6.86 -5.13
N ALA A 194 -0.32 -6.12 -6.04
CA ALA A 194 -1.44 -5.24 -5.71
C ALA A 194 -2.56 -5.45 -6.72
N SER A 195 -3.80 -5.19 -6.29
CA SER A 195 -4.97 -5.19 -7.18
C SER A 195 -5.87 -4.01 -6.88
N SER A 196 -6.47 -3.44 -7.92
CA SER A 196 -7.41 -2.35 -7.73
C SER A 196 -8.66 -2.85 -6.97
N PRO A 197 -9.25 -2.01 -6.10
CA PRO A 197 -10.62 -2.24 -5.69
C PRO A 197 -11.47 -2.32 -6.96
N GLY A 198 -12.24 -3.39 -7.10
CA GLY A 198 -13.14 -3.61 -8.23
C GLY A 198 -14.56 -3.24 -7.87
N ASP A 199 -15.35 -2.88 -8.87
CA ASP A 199 -16.79 -2.61 -8.69
C ASP A 199 -17.59 -3.89 -8.39
N GLU A 200 -17.05 -5.05 -8.78
CA GLU A 200 -17.68 -6.37 -8.66
C GLU A 200 -16.78 -7.36 -7.91
N TYR A 201 -17.30 -7.91 -6.81
CA TYR A 201 -16.61 -8.94 -6.05
C TYR A 201 -16.28 -10.17 -6.90
N GLY A 202 -15.04 -10.64 -6.82
CA GLY A 202 -14.57 -11.83 -7.52
C GLY A 202 -14.17 -11.61 -8.98
N ARG A 203 -14.14 -10.36 -9.46
CA ARG A 203 -13.61 -10.00 -10.78
C ARG A 203 -12.39 -9.09 -10.65
N LEU A 204 -11.25 -9.59 -11.12
CA LEU A 204 -10.03 -8.79 -11.21
C LEU A 204 -10.14 -7.83 -12.41
N GLU A 205 -9.86 -6.55 -12.21
CA GLU A 205 -9.87 -5.55 -13.29
C GLU A 205 -8.47 -5.02 -13.57
N ARG A 206 -7.77 -4.52 -12.53
CA ARG A 206 -6.37 -4.13 -12.64
C ARG A 206 -5.57 -4.81 -11.53
N ALA A 207 -4.40 -5.31 -11.88
CA ALA A 207 -3.44 -5.85 -10.92
C ALA A 207 -2.01 -5.59 -11.40
N HIS A 208 -1.08 -5.46 -10.47
CA HIS A 208 0.34 -5.39 -10.76
C HIS A 208 1.06 -6.40 -9.89
N ALA A 209 2.10 -7.00 -10.45
CA ALA A 209 3.01 -7.87 -9.74
C ALA A 209 4.45 -7.57 -10.16
N VAL A 210 5.35 -7.57 -9.19
CA VAL A 210 6.76 -7.23 -9.39
C VAL A 210 7.64 -8.42 -9.03
N ALA A 211 8.57 -8.75 -9.92
CA ALA A 211 9.60 -9.76 -9.70
C ALA A 211 10.95 -9.12 -9.98
N ASP A 212 11.72 -8.81 -8.92
CA ASP A 212 12.93 -7.99 -9.02
C ASP A 212 12.62 -6.63 -9.66
N GLU A 213 13.20 -6.28 -10.82
CA GLU A 213 12.84 -5.06 -11.55
C GLU A 213 11.67 -5.29 -12.55
N ALA A 214 11.29 -6.53 -12.84
CA ALA A 214 10.27 -6.80 -13.86
C ALA A 214 8.85 -6.53 -13.34
N VAL A 215 8.12 -5.66 -14.05
CA VAL A 215 6.72 -5.32 -13.75
C VAL A 215 5.78 -6.04 -14.71
N THR A 216 4.76 -6.71 -14.18
CA THR A 216 3.68 -7.30 -14.97
C THR A 216 2.34 -6.74 -14.50
N ALA A 217 1.51 -6.33 -15.45
CA ALA A 217 0.18 -5.78 -15.20
C ALA A 217 -0.91 -6.69 -15.76
N TYR A 218 -2.05 -6.75 -15.08
CA TYR A 218 -3.30 -7.31 -15.57
C TYR A 218 -4.25 -6.18 -15.94
N ASP A 219 -4.84 -6.24 -17.13
CA ASP A 219 -5.71 -5.20 -17.71
C ASP A 219 -7.20 -5.61 -17.78
N GLY A 220 -7.59 -6.65 -17.05
CA GLY A 220 -8.95 -7.21 -17.09
C GLY A 220 -9.09 -8.36 -18.08
N GLU A 221 -8.11 -8.55 -18.96
CA GLU A 221 -8.09 -9.64 -19.94
C GLU A 221 -6.88 -10.55 -19.73
N ALA A 222 -5.68 -9.99 -19.70
CA ALA A 222 -4.45 -10.77 -19.66
C ALA A 222 -3.32 -10.09 -18.87
N TRP A 223 -2.43 -10.92 -18.33
CA TRP A 223 -1.18 -10.45 -17.74
C TRP A 223 -0.18 -10.11 -18.84
N ARG A 224 0.41 -8.91 -18.78
CA ARG A 224 1.41 -8.41 -19.73
C ARG A 224 2.56 -7.77 -18.98
N THR A 225 3.77 -8.00 -19.47
CA THR A 225 4.96 -7.34 -18.94
C THR A 225 5.00 -5.90 -19.47
N LEU A 226 5.21 -4.95 -18.56
CA LEU A 226 5.37 -3.54 -18.88
C LEU A 226 6.86 -3.21 -19.06
N GLU A 227 7.13 -2.03 -19.64
CA GLU A 227 8.46 -1.44 -19.54
C GLU A 227 8.75 -1.16 -18.05
N SER A 228 9.87 -1.71 -17.57
CA SER A 228 10.31 -1.49 -16.19
C SER A 228 10.62 -0.01 -15.98
N PRO A 229 10.20 0.59 -14.85
CA PRO A 229 10.84 1.82 -14.42
C PRO A 229 12.32 1.56 -14.11
N ASP A 230 13.11 2.62 -14.02
CA ASP A 230 14.46 2.51 -13.48
C ASP A 230 14.34 2.27 -11.97
N GLY A 231 14.83 1.10 -11.51
CA GLY A 231 14.80 0.70 -10.10
C GLY A 231 13.67 -0.26 -9.73
N ARG A 232 13.88 -1.01 -8.66
CA ARG A 232 12.92 -2.00 -8.14
C ARG A 232 11.73 -1.31 -7.47
N ILE A 233 10.52 -1.56 -7.97
CA ILE A 233 9.27 -1.19 -7.30
C ILE A 233 9.14 -2.00 -6.00
N VAL A 234 8.81 -1.32 -4.90
CA VAL A 234 8.57 -1.94 -3.59
C VAL A 234 7.10 -1.96 -3.21
N ASP A 235 6.27 -1.10 -3.81
CA ASP A 235 4.84 -1.08 -3.54
C ASP A 235 4.04 -0.39 -4.67
N VAL A 236 2.77 -0.75 -4.82
CA VAL A 236 1.83 -0.27 -5.83
C VAL A 236 0.46 0.03 -5.20
N ALA A 237 -0.07 1.23 -5.45
CA ALA A 237 -1.39 1.64 -4.99
C ALA A 237 -2.28 2.12 -6.13
N TYR A 238 -3.60 2.05 -5.94
CA TYR A 238 -4.59 2.33 -6.98
C TYR A 238 -5.46 3.53 -6.65
N GLY A 239 -5.40 4.55 -7.51
CA GLY A 239 -6.46 5.54 -7.66
C GLY A 239 -7.06 5.45 -9.06
N GLU A 240 -7.42 6.59 -9.64
CA GLU A 240 -7.77 6.65 -11.06
C GLU A 240 -6.58 6.16 -11.93
N PRO A 241 -5.36 6.73 -11.82
CA PRO A 241 -4.16 6.07 -12.32
C PRO A 241 -3.58 5.07 -11.29
N THR A 242 -2.62 4.27 -11.76
CA THR A 242 -1.81 3.42 -10.86
C THR A 242 -0.62 4.21 -10.35
N TYR A 243 -0.32 4.07 -9.07
CA TYR A 243 0.83 4.68 -8.41
C TYR A 243 1.79 3.60 -7.95
N ALA A 244 3.09 3.90 -7.96
CA ALA A 244 4.09 3.00 -7.42
C ALA A 244 5.25 3.78 -6.80
N VAL A 245 6.05 3.10 -5.98
CA VAL A 245 7.30 3.66 -5.46
C VAL A 245 8.43 2.64 -5.60
N THR A 246 9.61 3.12 -5.96
CA THR A 246 10.83 2.31 -6.02
C THR A 246 11.60 2.37 -4.71
N ALA A 247 12.44 1.36 -4.45
CA ALA A 247 13.26 1.28 -3.23
C ALA A 247 14.17 2.51 -3.01
N ASP A 248 14.61 3.17 -4.09
CA ASP A 248 15.41 4.40 -4.08
C ASP A 248 14.57 5.69 -4.02
N GLY A 249 13.30 5.58 -3.63
CA GLY A 249 12.43 6.72 -3.39
C GLY A 249 12.02 7.49 -4.64
N THR A 250 11.92 6.81 -5.79
CA THR A 250 11.27 7.38 -6.98
C THR A 250 9.79 7.06 -6.96
N PHE A 251 8.97 8.12 -6.90
CA PHE A 251 7.52 8.02 -7.03
C PHE A 251 7.11 7.95 -8.50
N LEU A 252 6.18 7.05 -8.81
CA LEU A 252 5.74 6.71 -10.15
C LEU A 252 4.23 6.89 -10.30
N VAL A 253 3.81 7.42 -11.45
CA VAL A 253 2.40 7.49 -11.87
C VAL A 253 2.31 6.82 -13.25
N ALA A 254 1.46 5.81 -13.38
CA ALA A 254 1.24 5.14 -14.65
C ALA A 254 0.66 6.11 -15.68
N SER A 255 1.11 5.98 -16.93
CA SER A 255 0.63 6.80 -18.05
C SER A 255 -0.17 5.94 -19.02
N ASP A 256 -1.37 6.38 -19.36
CA ASP A 256 -2.21 5.76 -20.40
C ASP A 256 -1.91 6.31 -21.81
N ASP A 257 -0.97 7.26 -21.92
CA ASP A 257 -0.55 7.83 -23.20
C ASP A 257 0.41 6.86 -23.91
N PRO A 258 0.01 6.28 -25.07
CA PRO A 258 0.83 5.31 -25.79
C PRO A 258 2.12 5.91 -26.37
N ASP A 259 2.21 7.24 -26.48
CA ASP A 259 3.40 7.96 -26.94
C ASP A 259 4.33 8.38 -25.80
N SER A 260 3.95 8.10 -24.55
CA SER A 260 4.72 8.38 -23.33
C SER A 260 5.30 7.09 -22.73
N PRO A 261 6.39 7.17 -21.93
CA PRO A 261 6.83 6.02 -21.14
C PRO A 261 5.71 5.56 -20.21
N ALA A 262 5.66 4.26 -19.92
CA ALA A 262 4.62 3.65 -19.08
C ALA A 262 4.49 4.30 -17.69
N TRP A 263 5.58 4.92 -17.20
CA TRP A 263 5.62 5.62 -15.92
C TRP A 263 6.16 7.04 -16.07
N ARG A 264 5.40 8.00 -15.54
CA ARG A 264 5.94 9.30 -15.13
C ARG A 264 6.58 9.16 -13.76
N ARG A 265 7.67 9.90 -13.53
CA ARG A 265 8.53 9.67 -12.37
C ARG A 265 9.05 10.94 -11.73
N ARG A 266 9.25 10.89 -10.41
CA ARG A 266 9.88 11.95 -9.65
C ARG A 266 10.60 11.38 -8.43
N SER A 267 11.90 11.69 -8.30
CA SER A 267 12.64 11.37 -7.09
C SER A 267 12.15 12.23 -5.91
N LEU A 268 11.92 11.58 -4.78
CA LEU A 268 11.49 12.22 -3.53
C LEU A 268 12.68 12.67 -2.66
N GLY A 269 13.92 12.37 -3.06
CA GLY A 269 15.11 12.68 -2.28
C GLY A 269 15.22 11.90 -0.97
N VAL A 270 14.58 10.72 -0.91
CA VAL A 270 14.67 9.75 0.18
C VAL A 270 15.14 8.42 -0.39
N ASP A 271 15.73 7.58 0.46
CA ASP A 271 16.12 6.22 0.14
C ASP A 271 15.38 5.24 1.06
N ASP A 272 15.45 3.94 0.74
CA ASP A 272 14.82 2.88 1.52
C ASP A 272 13.32 3.14 1.71
N ALA A 273 12.64 3.39 0.58
CA ALA A 273 11.19 3.38 0.53
C ALA A 273 10.69 1.94 0.68
N ARG A 274 9.58 1.76 1.41
CA ARG A 274 9.11 0.44 1.84
C ARG A 274 7.63 0.18 1.53
N ALA A 275 6.79 1.20 1.62
CA ALA A 275 5.35 1.08 1.37
C ALA A 275 4.75 2.39 0.84
N LEU A 276 3.57 2.28 0.22
CA LEU A 276 2.80 3.32 -0.43
C LEU A 276 1.31 3.16 -0.09
N ALA A 277 0.69 4.22 0.43
CA ALA A 277 -0.75 4.28 0.62
C ALA A 277 -1.33 5.56 0.00
N LEU A 278 -2.59 5.50 -0.45
CA LEU A 278 -3.31 6.68 -0.94
C LEU A 278 -4.32 7.13 0.11
N ALA A 279 -4.42 8.44 0.31
CA ALA A 279 -5.60 8.99 0.92
C ALA A 279 -6.82 8.71 0.03
N PRO A 280 -7.98 8.42 0.63
CA PRO A 280 -9.23 8.37 -0.11
C PRO A 280 -9.50 9.72 -0.79
N THR A 281 -9.96 9.66 -2.03
CA THR A 281 -10.39 10.85 -2.77
C THR A 281 -11.80 11.24 -2.30
N ALA A 282 -11.98 12.51 -1.91
CA ALA A 282 -13.28 13.06 -1.51
C ALA A 282 -14.28 13.19 -2.67
#